data_AF-Q45XH4-F1
#
_entry.id   AF-Q45XH4-F1
#
_cell.length_a   1.000
_cell.length_b   1.000
_cell.length_c   1.000
_cell.angle_alpha   90.00
_cell.angle_beta   90.00
_cell.angle_gamma   90.00
#
_symmetry.space_group_name_H-M   'P 1'
#
loop_
_entity.id
_entity.type
_entity.pdbx_description
1 polymer ?
#
loop_
_entity_poly.entity_id
_entity_poly.type
_entity_poly.pdbx_seq_one_letter_code
_entity_poly.pdbx_strand_id
1 'polypeptide(L)'
;VKAHGKKVLTSFGDAVKNIDNLKGAFAKLSELHCDKLHVDPENFRLLGNVIVIIMASHFGKEFTPEVQAAWQKLVAGVATALAHKYH
;
A
#
# COMPACT_ATOMS: atom_id res chain seq x y z
N VAL A 1 10.28 -14.46 4.93
CA VAL A 1 8.91 -14.02 4.56
C VAL A 1 8.20 -13.20 5.66
N LYS A 2 7.94 -13.74 6.88
CA LYS A 2 7.25 -12.99 7.97
C LYS A 2 7.86 -11.62 8.30
N ALA A 3 9.19 -11.55 8.39
CA ALA A 3 9.91 -10.30 8.65
C ALA A 3 9.67 -9.24 7.56
N HIS A 4 9.55 -9.65 6.29
CA HIS A 4 9.24 -8.73 5.20
C HIS A 4 7.80 -8.24 5.28
N GLY A 5 6.84 -9.12 5.55
CA GLY A 5 5.44 -8.74 5.78
C GLY A 5 5.28 -7.69 6.88
N LYS A 6 6.03 -7.83 8.00
CA LYS A 6 6.05 -6.80 9.06
C LYS A 6 6.51 -5.43 8.53
N LYS A 7 7.58 -5.39 7.72
CA LYS A 7 8.08 -4.13 7.13
C LYS A 7 7.04 -3.49 6.21
N VAL A 8 6.42 -4.28 5.33
CA VAL A 8 5.36 -3.81 4.43
C VAL A 8 4.20 -3.21 5.22
N LEU A 9 3.63 -3.95 6.19
CA LEU A 9 2.48 -3.46 6.97
C LEU A 9 2.83 -2.27 7.86
N THR A 10 4.07 -2.19 8.35
CA THR A 10 4.55 -1.01 9.10
C THR A 10 4.54 0.24 8.21
N SER A 11 4.94 0.12 6.93
CA SER A 11 4.89 1.24 5.98
C SER A 11 3.47 1.72 5.69
N PHE A 12 2.46 0.84 5.74
CA PHE A 12 1.05 1.25 5.66
C PHE A 12 0.62 2.06 6.89
N GLY A 13 1.17 1.76 8.07
CA GLY A 13 1.00 2.62 9.25
C GLY A 13 1.58 4.02 9.05
N ASP A 14 2.72 4.13 8.35
CA ASP A 14 3.29 5.44 7.98
C ASP A 14 2.46 6.15 6.91
N ALA A 15 1.82 5.42 5.99
CA ALA A 15 0.89 5.97 5.02
C ALA A 15 -0.30 6.67 5.70
N VAL A 16 -0.91 6.01 6.69
CA VAL A 16 -2.04 6.58 7.44
C VAL A 16 -1.65 7.87 8.16
N LYS A 17 -0.43 7.94 8.71
CA LYS A 17 0.09 9.15 9.38
C LYS A 17 0.41 10.30 8.42
N ASN A 18 0.63 10.00 7.14
CA ASN A 18 1.04 10.97 6.12
C ASN A 18 0.06 10.98 4.94
N ILE A 19 -1.24 10.81 5.21
CA ILE A 19 -2.25 10.57 4.17
C ILE A 19 -2.34 11.69 3.13
N ASP A 20 -2.04 12.94 3.54
CA ASP A 20 -2.03 14.11 2.66
C ASP A 20 -0.72 14.26 1.85
N ASN A 21 0.31 13.48 2.17
CA ASN A 21 1.63 13.54 1.53
C ASN A 21 2.24 12.16 1.26
N LEU A 22 1.45 11.24 0.70
CA LEU A 22 1.92 9.90 0.39
C LEU A 22 3.12 9.89 -0.57
N LYS A 23 3.14 10.76 -1.58
CA LYS A 23 4.26 10.85 -2.55
C LYS A 23 5.57 11.20 -1.86
N GLY A 24 5.57 12.18 -0.95
CA GLY A 24 6.74 12.54 -0.17
C GLY A 24 7.17 11.41 0.77
N ALA A 25 6.21 10.81 1.49
CA ALA A 25 6.47 9.72 2.44
C ALA A 25 7.06 8.47 1.77
N PHE A 26 6.63 8.13 0.54
CA PHE A 26 7.06 6.92 -0.17
C PHE A 26 8.14 7.14 -1.23
N ALA A 27 8.65 8.37 -1.41
CA ALA A 27 9.62 8.69 -2.47
C ALA A 27 10.84 7.76 -2.50
N LYS A 28 11.47 7.49 -1.36
CA LYS A 28 12.63 6.58 -1.26
C LYS A 28 12.28 5.13 -1.56
N LEU A 29 11.06 4.70 -1.20
CA LEU A 29 10.59 3.35 -1.51
C LEU A 29 10.26 3.23 -3.00
N SER A 30 9.72 4.28 -3.62
CA SER A 30 9.46 4.32 -5.06
C SER A 30 10.74 4.09 -5.87
N GLU A 31 11.80 4.86 -5.58
CA GLU A 31 13.13 4.70 -6.20
C GLU A 31 13.70 3.28 -5.96
N LEU A 32 13.61 2.77 -4.73
CA LEU A 32 14.09 1.43 -4.42
C LEU A 32 13.39 0.36 -5.28
N HIS A 33 12.07 0.43 -5.43
CA HIS A 33 11.31 -0.57 -6.17
C HIS A 33 11.49 -0.44 -7.68
N CYS A 34 11.73 0.76 -8.19
CA CYS A 34 12.09 1.02 -9.58
C CYS A 34 13.53 0.55 -9.87
N ASP A 35 14.53 1.20 -9.28
CA ASP A 35 15.92 1.16 -9.75
C ASP A 35 16.67 -0.11 -9.33
N LYS A 36 16.27 -0.73 -8.22
CA LYS A 36 16.97 -1.89 -7.66
C LYS A 36 16.17 -3.16 -7.75
N LEU A 37 14.89 -3.10 -7.43
CA LEU A 37 14.04 -4.29 -7.37
C LEU A 37 13.31 -4.56 -8.69
N HIS A 38 13.23 -3.59 -9.59
CA HIS A 38 12.58 -3.70 -10.89
C HIS A 38 11.16 -4.27 -10.81
N VAL A 39 10.40 -3.84 -9.78
CA VAL A 39 9.03 -4.31 -9.56
C VAL A 39 8.09 -3.60 -10.51
N ASP A 40 7.36 -4.34 -11.35
CA ASP A 40 6.31 -3.75 -12.19
C ASP A 40 5.26 -3.01 -11.32
N PRO A 41 4.97 -1.73 -11.59
CA PRO A 41 4.00 -0.93 -10.83
C PRO A 41 2.64 -1.59 -10.61
N GLU A 42 2.16 -2.42 -11.54
CA GLU A 42 0.86 -3.09 -11.42
C GLU A 42 0.81 -4.02 -10.21
N ASN A 43 1.96 -4.57 -9.79
CA ASN A 43 2.05 -5.43 -8.62
C ASN A 43 1.72 -4.70 -7.30
N PHE A 44 1.88 -3.37 -7.22
CA PHE A 44 1.46 -2.62 -6.04
C PHE A 44 -0.06 -2.65 -5.87
N ARG A 45 -0.79 -2.54 -6.98
CA ARG A 45 -2.26 -2.60 -6.98
C ARG A 45 -2.73 -4.00 -6.60
N LEU A 46 -2.06 -5.04 -7.13
CA LEU A 46 -2.34 -6.43 -6.75
C LEU A 46 -2.15 -6.66 -5.24
N LEU A 47 -1.03 -6.21 -4.68
CA LEU A 47 -0.77 -6.33 -3.25
C LEU A 47 -1.80 -5.54 -2.41
N GLY A 48 -2.14 -4.33 -2.84
CA GLY A 48 -3.19 -3.52 -2.19
C GLY A 48 -4.54 -4.24 -2.14
N ASN A 49 -4.95 -4.88 -3.25
CA ASN A 49 -6.18 -5.66 -3.30
C ASN A 49 -6.15 -6.87 -2.35
N VAL A 50 -5.01 -7.58 -2.29
CA VAL A 50 -4.83 -8.71 -1.36
C VAL A 50 -4.95 -8.24 0.09
N ILE A 51 -4.38 -7.08 0.45
CA ILE A 51 -4.52 -6.52 1.80
C ILE A 51 -6.00 -6.24 2.12
N VAL A 52 -6.76 -5.63 1.20
CA VAL A 52 -8.19 -5.37 1.40
C VAL A 52 -8.97 -6.68 1.60
N ILE A 53 -8.68 -7.72 0.82
CA ILE A 53 -9.31 -9.04 0.96
C ILE A 53 -9.00 -9.66 2.34
N ILE A 54 -7.74 -9.59 2.79
CA ILE A 54 -7.35 -10.12 4.11
C ILE A 54 -8.06 -9.36 5.23
N MET A 55 -8.17 -8.03 5.13
CA MET A 55 -8.91 -7.21 6.10
C MET A 55 -10.38 -7.61 6.14
N ALA A 56 -11.04 -7.77 4.98
CA ALA A 56 -12.42 -8.23 4.90
C ALA A 56 -12.60 -9.62 5.54
N SER A 57 -11.68 -10.55 5.28
CA SER A 57 -11.72 -11.89 5.86
C SER A 57 -11.50 -11.89 7.38
N HIS A 58 -10.68 -10.97 7.91
CA HIS A 58 -10.35 -10.93 9.33
C HIS A 58 -11.43 -10.25 10.18
N PHE A 59 -11.96 -9.13 9.69
CA PHE A 59 -12.95 -8.31 10.41
C PHE A 59 -14.40 -8.69 10.11
N GLY A 60 -14.66 -9.46 9.04
CA GLY A 60 -15.98 -9.95 8.70
C GLY A 60 -17.00 -8.82 8.58
N LYS A 61 -18.06 -8.84 9.41
CA LYS A 61 -19.14 -7.86 9.38
C LYS A 61 -18.70 -6.44 9.78
N GLU A 62 -17.59 -6.31 10.52
CA GLU A 62 -17.04 -5.00 10.91
C GLU A 62 -16.34 -4.29 9.74
N PHE A 63 -15.96 -5.03 8.69
CA PHE A 63 -15.44 -4.44 7.46
C PHE A 63 -16.58 -3.98 6.56
N THR A 64 -17.29 -2.95 7.02
CA THR A 64 -18.45 -2.39 6.31
C THR A 64 -18.06 -1.84 4.93
N PRO A 65 -19.01 -1.62 4.01
CA PRO A 65 -18.73 -1.02 2.71
C PRO A 65 -17.98 0.32 2.80
N GLU A 66 -18.26 1.14 3.81
CA GLU A 66 -17.57 2.42 4.04
C GLU A 66 -16.11 2.21 4.45
N VAL A 67 -15.86 1.25 5.34
CA VAL A 67 -14.49 0.87 5.76
C VAL A 67 -13.72 0.30 4.57
N GLN A 68 -14.34 -0.58 3.77
CA GLN A 68 -13.75 -1.11 2.55
C GLN A 68 -13.39 0.01 1.57
N ALA A 69 -14.30 0.95 1.31
CA ALA A 69 -14.04 2.07 0.41
C ALA A 69 -12.90 2.97 0.90
N ALA A 70 -12.80 3.21 2.22
CA ALA A 70 -11.70 3.97 2.81
C ALA A 70 -10.35 3.26 2.61
N TRP A 71 -10.28 1.95 2.87
CA TRP A 71 -9.07 1.16 2.66
C TRP A 71 -8.70 1.04 1.17
N GLN A 72 -9.67 0.88 0.28
CA GLN A 72 -9.45 0.88 -1.17
C GLN A 72 -8.83 2.19 -1.64
N LYS A 73 -9.31 3.34 -1.15
CA LYS A 73 -8.71 4.65 -1.45
C LYS A 73 -7.27 4.74 -0.93
N LEU A 74 -7.02 4.28 0.29
CA LEU A 74 -5.68 4.30 0.88
C LEU A 74 -4.69 3.44 0.07
N VAL A 75 -5.03 2.18 -0.22
CA VAL A 75 -4.12 1.28 -0.96
C VAL A 75 -3.87 1.77 -2.39
N ALA A 76 -4.86 2.39 -3.04
CA ALA A 76 -4.70 3.02 -4.35
C ALA A 76 -3.75 4.23 -4.29
N GLY A 77 -3.88 5.07 -3.25
CA GLY A 77 -2.97 6.18 -3.00
C GLY A 77 -1.53 5.72 -2.76
N VAL A 78 -1.33 4.66 -1.95
CA VAL A 78 -0.01 4.07 -1.71
C VAL A 78 0.58 3.49 -2.99
N ALA A 79 -0.20 2.75 -3.79
CA ALA A 79 0.27 2.21 -5.07
C ALA A 79 0.69 3.34 -6.03
N THR A 80 -0.10 4.41 -6.11
CA THR A 80 0.23 5.59 -6.92
C THR A 80 1.53 6.26 -6.45
N ALA A 81 1.71 6.39 -5.12
CA ALA A 81 2.92 6.99 -4.55
C ALA A 81 4.17 6.12 -4.76
N LEU A 82 4.05 4.80 -4.65
CA LEU A 82 5.12 3.85 -4.91
C LEU A 82 5.52 3.82 -6.39
N ALA A 83 4.58 4.04 -7.31
CA ALA A 83 4.86 4.12 -8.74
C ALA A 83 5.36 5.50 -9.21
N HIS A 84 5.41 6.52 -8.34
CA HIS A 84 5.55 7.91 -8.78
C HIS A 84 6.92 8.26 -9.39
N LYS A 85 8.00 7.60 -8.98
CA LYS A 85 9.38 7.85 -9.47
C LYS A 85 9.89 6.81 -10.47
N TYR A 86 8.99 6.06 -11.08
CA TYR A 86 9.34 5.12 -12.15
C TYR A 86 9.70 5.89 -13.43
N HIS A 87 10.73 5.44 -14.14
CA HIS A 87 11.24 6.04 -15.38
C HIS A 87 11.63 4.99 -16.41
#